data_AF-A0A2P4P0T2-F1
#
_entry.id   AF-A0A2P4P0T2-F1
#
_cell.length_a   1.000
_cell.length_b   1.000
_cell.length_c   1.000
_cell.angle_alpha   90.00
_cell.angle_beta   90.00
_cell.angle_gamma   90.00
#
_symmetry.space_group_name_H-M   'P 1'
#
loop_
_entity.id
_entity.type
_entity.pdbx_description
1 polymer ?
#
loop_
_entity_poly.entity_id
_entity_poly.type
_entity_poly.pdbx_seq_one_letter_code
_entity_poly.pdbx_strand_id
1 'polypeptide(L)'
;MLVMKKMDIDLRKYSQQNHNKLTWKKAIHRDLHSGNILYSQFDNYWYISDLGFCGPADKSSTSIYGNLPYISPEVIVGREYTFASDIYSIAILMWEISSGQTPFINYEHENDIVMNIINGIRPKIVPGTPLEYKNLMKECWDADPLKRPDACALMKKMHKINLDYQNMSYELFKSEIDNLEMNKVIVKNYPKNL
;
A
#
# COMPACT_ATOMS: atom_id res chain seq x y z
N MET A 1 -45.04 -4.50 -34.10
CA MET A 1 -43.67 -4.32 -34.60
C MET A 1 -42.73 -4.31 -33.41
N LEU A 2 -41.97 -5.38 -33.17
CA LEU A 2 -41.04 -5.50 -32.05
C LEU A 2 -39.71 -4.80 -32.42
N VAL A 3 -39.41 -3.69 -31.78
CA VAL A 3 -38.10 -3.03 -31.90
C VAL A 3 -37.15 -3.68 -30.91
N MET A 4 -36.34 -4.62 -31.38
CA MET A 4 -35.24 -5.18 -30.58
C MET A 4 -34.02 -4.25 -30.72
N LYS A 5 -33.48 -3.77 -29.58
CA LYS A 5 -32.23 -3.01 -29.57
C LYS A 5 -31.13 -3.86 -30.20
N LYS A 6 -30.52 -3.34 -31.26
CA LYS A 6 -29.31 -3.91 -31.85
C LYS A 6 -28.20 -3.81 -30.80
N MET A 7 -27.73 -4.94 -30.28
CA MET A 7 -26.57 -4.98 -29.40
C MET A 7 -25.31 -5.11 -30.26
N ASP A 8 -24.32 -4.24 -30.04
CA ASP A 8 -23.14 -4.09 -30.90
C ASP A 8 -22.14 -5.25 -30.82
N ILE A 9 -22.26 -6.11 -29.80
CA ILE A 9 -21.35 -7.22 -29.57
C ILE A 9 -22.07 -8.42 -28.96
N ASP A 10 -21.77 -9.62 -29.47
CA ASP A 10 -22.26 -10.86 -28.88
C ASP A 10 -21.42 -11.26 -27.66
N LEU A 11 -22.01 -12.04 -26.76
CA LEU A 11 -21.39 -12.45 -25.50
C LEU A 11 -20.06 -13.21 -25.69
N ARG A 12 -19.89 -13.96 -26.78
CA ARG A 12 -18.63 -14.67 -27.07
C ARG A 12 -17.53 -13.69 -27.43
N LYS A 13 -17.81 -12.72 -28.31
CA LYS A 13 -16.87 -11.63 -28.65
C LYS A 13 -16.55 -10.76 -27.44
N TYR A 14 -17.56 -10.40 -26.64
CA TYR A 14 -17.33 -9.66 -25.40
C TYR A 14 -16.43 -10.44 -24.43
N SER A 15 -16.68 -11.74 -24.25
CA SER A 15 -15.87 -12.58 -23.35
C SER A 15 -14.45 -12.78 -23.85
N GLN A 16 -14.23 -12.92 -25.16
CA GLN A 16 -12.87 -12.99 -25.75
C GLN A 16 -12.12 -11.67 -25.61
N GLN A 17 -12.76 -10.54 -25.90
CA GLN A 17 -12.15 -9.21 -25.78
C GLN A 17 -11.87 -8.82 -24.32
N ASN A 18 -12.68 -9.31 -23.38
CA ASN A 18 -12.55 -9.02 -21.96
C ASN A 18 -12.00 -10.21 -21.15
N HIS A 19 -11.50 -11.27 -21.79
CA HIS A 19 -10.89 -12.41 -21.09
C HIS A 19 -9.68 -11.94 -20.27
N ASN A 20 -8.92 -11.00 -20.82
CA ASN A 20 -7.79 -10.37 -20.16
C ASN A 20 -8.26 -9.53 -18.96
N LYS A 21 -9.52 -9.04 -18.99
CA LYS A 21 -10.13 -8.35 -17.84
C LYS A 21 -10.49 -9.27 -16.69
N LEU A 22 -10.87 -10.52 -16.98
CA LEU A 22 -11.07 -11.54 -15.97
C LEU A 22 -9.74 -12.01 -15.36
N THR A 23 -8.63 -11.97 -16.11
CA THR A 23 -7.28 -12.29 -15.58
C THR A 23 -6.69 -11.18 -14.70
N TRP A 24 -7.10 -9.91 -14.85
CA TRP A 24 -6.68 -8.83 -13.93
C TRP A 24 -7.12 -9.07 -12.48
N LYS A 25 -8.18 -9.86 -12.23
CA LYS A 25 -8.57 -10.28 -10.87
C LYS A 25 -7.49 -11.11 -10.15
N LYS A 26 -6.46 -11.55 -10.87
CA LYS A 26 -5.32 -12.30 -10.37
C LYS A 26 -3.99 -11.73 -10.89
N ALA A 27 -3.92 -10.42 -11.12
CA ALA A 27 -2.68 -9.75 -11.52
C ALA A 27 -1.96 -9.17 -10.30
N ILE A 28 -0.65 -9.34 -10.27
CA ILE A 28 0.26 -8.66 -9.35
C ILE A 28 0.78 -7.42 -10.09
N HIS A 29 0.82 -6.29 -9.40
CA HIS A 29 1.28 -5.01 -9.93
C HIS A 29 2.79 -4.94 -10.07
N ARG A 30 3.53 -5.43 -9.06
CA ARG A 30 5.01 -5.48 -8.99
C ARG A 30 5.72 -4.15 -8.85
N ASP A 31 5.06 -3.03 -9.14
CA ASP A 31 5.61 -1.68 -9.04
C ASP A 31 4.66 -0.66 -8.38
N LEU A 32 4.07 -1.02 -7.23
CA LEU A 32 3.23 -0.09 -6.48
C LEU A 32 4.08 0.90 -5.69
N HIS A 33 3.94 2.19 -6.00
CA HIS A 33 4.53 3.30 -5.25
C HIS A 33 3.72 4.58 -5.50
N SER A 34 3.98 5.65 -4.75
CA SER A 34 3.19 6.89 -4.84
C SER A 34 3.16 7.52 -6.23
N GLY A 35 4.27 7.45 -6.97
CA GLY A 35 4.31 7.85 -8.39
C GLY A 35 3.35 7.11 -9.33
N ASN A 36 2.83 5.94 -8.94
CA ASN A 36 1.87 5.13 -9.69
C ASN A 36 0.45 5.21 -9.10
N ILE A 37 0.18 6.20 -8.24
CA ILE A 37 -1.15 6.50 -7.69
C ILE A 37 -1.59 7.88 -8.20
N LEU A 38 -2.60 7.89 -9.06
CA LEU A 38 -3.07 9.10 -9.74
C LEU A 38 -4.41 9.57 -9.18
N TYR A 39 -4.53 10.88 -8.98
CA TYR A 39 -5.78 11.52 -8.58
C TYR A 39 -6.59 11.96 -9.81
N SER A 40 -7.86 11.57 -9.84
CA SER A 40 -8.82 12.01 -10.84
C SER A 40 -9.72 13.10 -10.27
N GLN A 41 -9.59 14.32 -10.80
CA GLN A 41 -10.47 15.44 -10.45
C GLN A 41 -11.92 15.23 -10.92
N PHE A 42 -12.14 14.38 -11.92
CA PHE A 42 -13.46 14.17 -12.52
C PHE A 42 -14.44 13.51 -11.55
N ASP A 43 -13.97 12.52 -10.81
CA ASP A 43 -14.78 11.71 -9.89
C ASP A 43 -14.27 11.79 -8.43
N ASN A 44 -13.20 12.54 -8.16
CA ASN A 44 -12.60 12.71 -6.84
C ASN A 44 -12.11 11.37 -6.24
N TYR A 45 -11.54 10.51 -7.09
CA TYR A 45 -10.96 9.22 -6.69
C TYR A 45 -9.47 9.10 -7.03
N TRP A 46 -8.79 8.24 -6.27
CA TRP A 46 -7.42 7.83 -6.54
C TRP A 46 -7.41 6.48 -7.27
N TYR A 47 -6.53 6.36 -8.26
CA TYR A 47 -6.42 5.21 -9.13
C TYR A 47 -4.98 4.69 -9.17
N ILE A 48 -4.84 3.38 -9.20
CA ILE A 48 -3.56 2.72 -9.50
C ILE A 48 -3.32 2.82 -11.01
N SER A 49 -2.11 3.24 -11.39
CA SER A 49 -1.66 3.37 -12.78
C SER A 49 -0.42 2.54 -13.06
N ASP A 50 0.09 2.63 -14.29
CA ASP A 50 1.29 1.94 -14.77
C ASP A 50 1.26 0.42 -14.62
N LEU A 51 0.48 -0.21 -15.50
CA LEU A 51 0.33 -1.65 -15.56
C LEU A 51 1.43 -2.34 -16.39
N GLY A 52 2.54 -1.66 -16.70
CA GLY A 52 3.60 -2.15 -17.58
C GLY A 52 4.28 -3.43 -17.08
N PHE A 53 4.34 -3.61 -15.76
CA PHE A 53 4.89 -4.80 -15.11
C PHE A 53 3.81 -5.76 -14.59
N CYS A 54 2.53 -5.45 -14.78
CA CYS A 54 1.44 -6.27 -14.28
C CYS A 54 1.40 -7.63 -14.96
N GLY A 55 1.20 -8.68 -14.17
CA GLY A 55 1.10 -10.03 -14.70
C GLY A 55 0.57 -11.03 -13.68
N PRO A 56 0.19 -12.23 -14.13
CA PRO A 56 -0.26 -13.27 -13.23
C PRO A 56 0.89 -13.76 -12.34
N ALA A 57 0.55 -14.28 -11.16
CA ALA A 57 1.51 -14.79 -10.18
C ALA A 57 2.31 -16.01 -10.67
N ASP A 58 1.77 -16.77 -11.63
CA ASP A 58 2.36 -18.00 -12.16
C ASP A 58 3.42 -17.78 -13.25
N LYS A 59 3.58 -16.54 -13.73
CA LYS A 59 4.69 -16.18 -14.63
C LYS A 59 5.89 -15.75 -13.82
N SER A 60 6.79 -16.72 -13.59
CA SER A 60 8.12 -16.49 -13.02
C SER A 60 8.85 -15.41 -13.81
N SER A 61 9.17 -14.29 -13.15
CA SER A 61 10.11 -13.30 -13.66
C SER A 61 11.40 -13.45 -12.87
N THR A 62 12.50 -13.71 -13.54
CA THR A 62 13.84 -13.73 -12.92
C THR A 62 14.38 -12.33 -12.63
N SER A 63 13.74 -11.30 -13.19
CA SER A 63 14.14 -9.91 -13.04
C SER A 63 13.36 -9.25 -11.90
N ILE A 64 14.08 -8.51 -11.07
CA ILE A 64 13.52 -7.62 -10.04
C ILE A 64 13.16 -6.29 -10.71
N TYR A 65 11.93 -5.84 -10.50
CA TYR A 65 11.38 -4.61 -11.06
C TYR A 65 10.83 -3.70 -9.96
N GLY A 66 10.73 -2.42 -10.29
CA GLY A 66 10.01 -1.45 -9.48
C GLY A 66 10.85 -0.66 -8.49
N ASN A 67 10.17 0.19 -7.73
CA ASN A 67 10.81 1.21 -6.90
C ASN A 67 11.34 0.62 -5.59
N LEU A 68 12.67 0.64 -5.40
CA LEU A 68 13.40 -0.10 -4.37
C LEU A 68 12.81 -0.05 -2.94
N PRO A 69 12.41 1.11 -2.38
CA PRO A 69 11.79 1.19 -1.06
C PRO A 69 10.50 0.37 -0.89
N TYR A 70 9.79 0.12 -1.99
CA TYR A 70 8.49 -0.56 -2.02
C TYR A 70 8.61 -2.05 -2.33
N ILE A 71 9.79 -2.53 -2.70
CA ILE A 71 10.03 -3.93 -3.00
C ILE A 71 10.10 -4.74 -1.70
N SER A 72 9.30 -5.79 -1.61
CA SER A 72 9.25 -6.68 -0.44
C SER A 72 10.58 -7.44 -0.24
N PRO A 73 10.99 -7.73 1.01
CA PRO A 73 12.28 -8.36 1.31
C PRO A 73 12.48 -9.71 0.61
N GLU A 74 11.43 -10.53 0.45
CA GLU A 74 11.53 -11.81 -0.23
C GLU A 74 11.85 -11.67 -1.72
N VAL A 75 11.36 -10.60 -2.36
CA VAL A 75 11.64 -10.31 -3.77
C VAL A 75 13.06 -9.80 -3.94
N ILE A 76 13.53 -8.95 -3.02
CA ILE A 76 14.91 -8.44 -3.02
C ILE A 76 15.92 -9.60 -2.96
N VAL A 77 15.64 -10.65 -2.19
CA VAL A 77 16.51 -11.84 -2.10
C VAL A 77 16.28 -12.86 -3.23
N GLY A 78 15.54 -12.48 -4.27
CA GLY A 78 15.37 -13.26 -5.50
C GLY A 78 14.19 -14.24 -5.51
N ARG A 79 13.25 -14.15 -4.57
CA ARG A 79 11.97 -14.90 -4.68
C ARG A 79 11.01 -14.19 -5.63
N GLU A 80 10.02 -14.94 -6.08
CA GLU A 80 9.01 -14.44 -7.01
C GLU A 80 8.09 -13.40 -6.36
N TYR A 81 7.58 -12.48 -7.18
CA TYR A 81 6.50 -11.58 -6.79
C TYR A 81 5.24 -12.38 -6.47
N THR A 82 4.52 -11.95 -5.45
CA THR A 82 3.24 -12.53 -5.03
C THR A 82 2.22 -11.43 -4.78
N PHE A 83 0.95 -11.77 -4.56
CA PHE A 83 0.01 -10.77 -4.05
C PHE A 83 0.47 -10.17 -2.71
N ALA A 84 1.17 -10.95 -1.89
CA ALA A 84 1.71 -10.48 -0.62
C ALA A 84 2.86 -9.47 -0.80
N SER A 85 3.59 -9.49 -1.92
CA SER A 85 4.60 -8.47 -2.21
C SER A 85 3.96 -7.12 -2.53
N ASP A 86 2.83 -7.10 -3.24
CA ASP A 86 2.07 -5.85 -3.46
C ASP A 86 1.50 -5.31 -2.14
N ILE A 87 1.07 -6.18 -1.21
CA ILE A 87 0.61 -5.77 0.13
C ILE A 87 1.74 -5.10 0.92
N TYR A 88 2.98 -5.57 0.79
CA TYR A 88 4.15 -4.89 1.36
C TYR A 88 4.31 -3.49 0.77
N SER A 89 4.22 -3.34 -0.56
CA SER A 89 4.30 -2.04 -1.21
C SER A 89 3.19 -1.09 -0.71
N ILE A 90 1.97 -1.60 -0.49
CA ILE A 90 0.88 -0.83 0.12
C ILE A 90 1.22 -0.39 1.54
N ALA A 91 1.94 -1.19 2.33
CA ALA A 91 2.38 -0.78 3.67
C ALA A 91 3.34 0.42 3.63
N ILE A 92 4.22 0.48 2.62
CA ILE A 92 5.14 1.60 2.43
C ILE A 92 4.35 2.85 1.98
N LEU A 93 3.36 2.70 1.10
CA LEU A 93 2.40 3.76 0.76
C LEU A 93 1.63 4.26 2.00
N MET A 94 1.17 3.35 2.87
CA MET A 94 0.52 3.72 4.13
C MET A 94 1.43 4.56 5.02
N TRP A 95 2.71 4.20 5.09
CA TRP A 95 3.70 4.95 5.85
C TRP A 95 3.94 6.34 5.24
N GLU A 96 4.07 6.43 3.92
CA GLU A 96 4.24 7.70 3.20
C GLU A 96 3.02 8.62 3.41
N ILE A 97 1.80 8.09 3.32
CA ILE A 97 0.57 8.85 3.61
C ILE A 97 0.59 9.38 5.05
N SER A 98 0.98 8.55 6.01
CA SER A 98 1.00 8.95 7.42
C SER A 98 2.12 9.95 7.74
N SER A 99 3.25 9.89 7.04
CA SER A 99 4.44 10.69 7.34
C SER A 99 4.55 11.95 6.50
N GLY A 100 3.95 11.96 5.31
CA GLY A 100 4.16 12.97 4.27
C GLY A 100 5.57 12.96 3.69
N GLN A 101 6.32 11.86 3.84
CA GLN A 101 7.74 11.77 3.47
C GLN A 101 7.99 10.64 2.48
N THR A 102 8.98 10.83 1.60
CA THR A 102 9.52 9.75 0.78
C THR A 102 10.15 8.67 1.67
N PRO A 103 9.86 7.38 1.44
CA PRO A 103 10.45 6.31 2.23
C PRO A 103 11.97 6.27 2.05
N PHE A 104 12.68 6.07 3.17
CA PHE A 104 14.16 5.99 3.21
C PHE A 104 14.91 7.24 2.71
N ILE A 105 14.30 8.44 2.78
CA ILE A 105 14.91 9.72 2.34
C ILE A 105 16.30 10.02 2.93
N ASN A 106 16.63 9.45 4.10
CA ASN A 106 17.90 9.70 4.80
C ASN A 106 19.02 8.72 4.43
N TYR A 107 18.82 7.82 3.46
CA TYR A 107 19.83 6.86 3.04
C TYR A 107 20.43 7.28 1.70
N GLU A 108 21.74 7.47 1.67
CA GLU A 108 22.47 8.00 0.50
C GLU A 108 22.77 6.92 -0.55
N HIS A 109 22.76 5.63 -0.17
CA HIS A 109 23.12 4.52 -1.05
C HIS A 109 22.03 3.44 -1.10
N GLU A 110 21.70 2.99 -2.32
CA GLU A 110 20.72 1.93 -2.56
C GLU A 110 21.08 0.62 -1.83
N ASN A 111 22.38 0.29 -1.76
CA ASN A 111 22.86 -0.90 -1.05
C ASN A 111 22.51 -0.87 0.45
N ASP A 112 22.50 0.31 1.07
CA ASP A 112 22.13 0.46 2.47
C ASP A 112 20.63 0.22 2.65
N ILE A 113 19.81 0.72 1.71
CA ILE A 113 18.35 0.50 1.71
C ILE A 113 18.04 -1.00 1.57
N VAL A 114 18.67 -1.67 0.59
CA VAL A 114 18.55 -3.13 0.39
C VAL A 114 18.87 -3.89 1.68
N MET A 115 20.04 -3.61 2.26
CA MET A 115 20.50 -4.34 3.45
C MET A 115 19.60 -4.08 4.66
N ASN A 116 19.12 -2.84 4.82
CA ASN A 116 18.16 -2.48 5.86
C ASN A 116 16.83 -3.24 5.71
N ILE A 117 16.26 -3.28 4.50
CA ILE A 117 15.00 -3.98 4.25
C ILE A 117 15.14 -5.48 4.58
N ILE A 118 16.22 -6.11 4.10
CA ILE A 118 16.54 -7.53 4.36
C ILE A 118 16.71 -7.78 5.87
N ASN A 119 17.38 -6.89 6.59
CA ASN A 119 17.59 -6.99 8.04
C ASN A 119 16.35 -6.63 8.87
N GLY A 120 15.20 -6.40 8.24
CA GLY A 120 13.95 -6.12 8.93
C GLY A 120 13.82 -4.68 9.42
N ILE A 121 14.72 -3.78 9.04
CA ILE A 121 14.57 -2.35 9.29
C ILE A 121 13.40 -1.83 8.46
N ARG A 122 12.58 -0.98 9.08
CA ARG A 122 11.42 -0.33 8.47
C ARG A 122 11.46 1.17 8.73
N PRO A 123 10.80 1.99 7.90
CA PRO A 123 10.68 3.41 8.15
C PRO A 123 10.12 3.72 9.54
N LYS A 124 10.67 4.73 10.21
CA LYS A 124 10.25 5.12 11.56
C LYS A 124 8.81 5.64 11.51
N ILE A 125 7.92 5.03 12.27
CA ILE A 125 6.53 5.47 12.37
C ILE A 125 6.47 6.83 13.08
N VAL A 126 5.78 7.79 12.46
CA VAL A 126 5.70 9.16 12.98
C VAL A 126 4.74 9.25 14.18
N PRO A 127 5.03 10.09 15.18
CA PRO A 127 4.07 10.36 16.26
C PRO A 127 2.77 10.94 15.70
N GLY A 128 1.64 10.41 16.15
CA GLY A 128 0.32 10.80 15.67
C GLY A 128 -0.30 9.89 14.63
N THR A 129 0.44 8.88 14.14
CA THR A 129 -0.19 7.80 13.38
C THR A 129 -1.19 7.05 14.28
N PRO A 130 -2.46 6.91 13.87
CA PRO A 130 -3.47 6.12 14.56
C PRO A 130 -3.00 4.71 14.93
N LEU A 131 -3.39 4.20 16.10
CA LEU A 131 -2.91 2.90 16.59
C LEU A 131 -3.32 1.75 15.66
N GLU A 132 -4.57 1.73 15.23
CA GLU A 132 -5.13 0.71 14.34
C GLU A 132 -4.49 0.77 12.96
N TYR A 133 -4.28 1.98 12.43
CA TYR A 133 -3.58 2.19 11.16
C TYR A 133 -2.13 1.73 11.24
N LYS A 134 -1.43 2.08 12.32
CA LYS A 134 -0.07 1.63 12.61
C LYS A 134 0.03 0.11 12.70
N ASN A 135 -0.91 -0.54 13.37
CA ASN A 135 -0.91 -1.99 13.52
C ASN A 135 -1.17 -2.68 12.19
N LEU A 136 -2.12 -2.18 11.39
CA LEU A 136 -2.40 -2.70 10.05
C LEU A 136 -1.20 -2.52 9.12
N MET A 137 -0.59 -1.33 9.10
CA MET A 137 0.63 -1.06 8.34
C MET A 137 1.75 -2.02 8.72
N LYS A 138 1.89 -2.33 10.02
CA LYS A 138 2.87 -3.29 10.50
C LYS A 138 2.60 -4.73 10.05
N GLU A 139 1.34 -5.13 10.00
CA GLU A 139 0.93 -6.42 9.49
C GLU A 139 1.24 -6.55 7.99
N CYS A 140 1.00 -5.48 7.22
CA CYS A 140 1.24 -5.46 5.78
C CYS A 140 2.74 -5.52 5.41
N TRP A 141 3.66 -4.99 6.21
CA TRP A 141 5.11 -5.04 5.92
C TRP A 141 5.89 -6.14 6.67
N ASP A 142 5.20 -7.14 7.22
CA ASP A 142 5.84 -8.27 7.91
C ASP A 142 6.88 -8.93 6.98
N ALA A 143 8.00 -9.36 7.55
CA ALA A 143 9.05 -10.02 6.78
C ALA A 143 8.57 -11.37 6.21
N ASP A 144 7.65 -12.04 6.89
CA ASP A 144 7.01 -13.26 6.42
C ASP A 144 5.78 -12.89 5.55
N PRO A 145 5.81 -13.14 4.23
CA PRO A 145 4.68 -12.83 3.35
C PRO A 145 3.39 -13.57 3.73
N LEU A 146 3.47 -14.70 4.44
CA LEU A 146 2.30 -15.46 4.87
C LEU A 146 1.54 -14.81 6.04
N LYS A 147 2.18 -13.88 6.76
CA LYS A 147 1.55 -13.13 7.86
C LYS A 147 0.86 -11.86 7.39
N ARG A 148 1.08 -11.47 6.14
CA ARG A 148 0.44 -10.28 5.55
C ARG A 148 -1.02 -10.60 5.23
N PRO A 149 -1.94 -9.64 5.42
CA PRO A 149 -3.33 -9.84 5.04
C PRO A 149 -3.45 -9.93 3.51
N ASP A 150 -4.41 -10.71 3.03
CA ASP A 150 -4.81 -10.59 1.62
C ASP A 150 -5.49 -9.24 1.34
N ALA A 151 -5.63 -8.89 0.06
CA ALA A 151 -6.22 -7.61 -0.35
C ALA A 151 -7.67 -7.43 0.16
N CYS A 152 -8.45 -8.51 0.31
CA CYS A 152 -9.81 -8.45 0.82
C CYS A 152 -9.82 -8.14 2.33
N ALA A 153 -8.98 -8.82 3.09
CA ALA A 153 -8.80 -8.59 4.52
C ALA A 153 -8.28 -7.17 4.79
N LEU A 154 -7.29 -6.71 4.01
CA LEU A 154 -6.75 -5.36 4.07
C LEU A 154 -7.86 -4.32 3.83
N MET A 155 -8.62 -4.46 2.75
CA MET A 155 -9.73 -3.55 2.41
C MET A 155 -10.77 -3.49 3.54
N LYS A 156 -11.14 -4.64 4.13
CA LYS A 156 -12.08 -4.69 5.26
C LYS A 156 -11.54 -3.96 6.50
N LYS A 157 -10.26 -4.17 6.84
CA LYS A 157 -9.62 -3.50 7.98
C LYS A 157 -9.51 -2.00 7.75
N MET A 158 -9.10 -1.55 6.55
CA MET A 158 -9.07 -0.13 6.18
C MET A 158 -10.45 0.52 6.25
N HIS A 159 -11.48 -0.16 5.73
CA HIS A 159 -12.85 0.35 5.79
C HIS A 159 -13.33 0.50 7.23
N LYS A 160 -13.05 -0.49 8.09
CA LYS A 160 -13.36 -0.40 9.52
C LYS A 160 -12.67 0.79 10.17
N ILE A 161 -11.36 0.97 9.96
CA ILE A 161 -10.62 2.12 10.49
C ILE A 161 -11.27 3.43 10.03
N ASN A 162 -11.60 3.56 8.74
CA ASN A 162 -12.22 4.75 8.20
C ASN A 162 -13.58 5.05 8.87
N LEU A 163 -14.43 4.04 9.05
CA LEU A 163 -15.71 4.18 9.76
C LEU A 163 -15.52 4.57 11.22
N ASP A 164 -14.57 3.96 11.91
CA ASP A 164 -14.27 4.28 13.32
C ASP A 164 -13.84 5.76 13.43
N TYR A 165 -13.04 6.26 12.48
CA TYR A 165 -12.65 7.68 12.38
C TYR A 165 -13.80 8.62 12.06
N GLN A 166 -14.70 8.25 11.14
CA GLN A 166 -15.86 9.07 10.78
C GLN A 166 -16.89 9.19 11.91
N ASN A 167 -17.02 8.14 12.73
CA ASN A 167 -17.97 8.08 13.83
C ASN A 167 -17.39 8.62 15.15
N MET A 168 -16.11 8.97 15.18
CA MET A 168 -15.48 9.55 16.37
C MET A 168 -16.05 10.95 16.63
N SER A 169 -16.50 11.21 17.86
CA SER A 169 -16.99 12.54 18.22
C SER A 169 -15.86 13.57 18.14
N TYR A 170 -16.21 14.81 17.79
CA TYR A 170 -15.24 15.90 17.70
C TYR A 170 -14.46 16.12 19.01
N GLU A 171 -15.09 15.86 20.16
CA GLU A 171 -14.43 15.96 21.48
C GLU A 171 -13.38 14.85 21.70
N LEU A 172 -13.65 13.62 21.27
CA LEU A 172 -12.68 12.51 21.31
C LEU A 172 -11.51 12.77 20.36
N PHE A 173 -11.80 13.20 19.13
CA PHE A 173 -10.78 13.56 18.14
C PHE A 173 -9.86 14.68 18.62
N LYS A 174 -10.43 15.72 19.24
CA LYS A 174 -9.66 16.82 19.82
C LYS A 174 -8.79 16.35 20.99
N SER A 175 -9.30 15.47 21.85
CA SER A 175 -8.50 14.90 22.95
C SER A 175 -7.34 14.03 22.46
N GLU A 176 -7.49 13.27 21.36
CA GLU A 176 -6.39 12.51 20.75
C GLU A 176 -5.30 13.44 20.18
N ILE A 177 -5.70 14.50 19.46
CA ILE A 177 -4.76 15.48 18.92
C ILE A 177 -4.03 16.24 20.05
N ASP A 178 -4.76 16.70 21.06
CA ASP A 178 -4.18 17.43 22.19
C ASP A 178 -3.18 16.56 22.97
N ASN A 179 -3.48 15.26 23.16
CA ASN A 179 -2.56 14.30 23.77
C ASN A 179 -1.30 14.07 22.90
N LEU A 180 -1.42 14.11 21.58
CA LEU A 180 -0.28 14.01 20.65
C LEU A 180 0.60 15.26 20.67
N GLU A 181 0.01 16.45 20.79
CA GLU A 181 0.74 17.70 20.96
C GLU A 181 1.45 17.78 22.32
N MET A 182 0.79 17.36 23.40
CA MET A 182 1.40 17.27 24.73
C MET A 182 2.60 16.31 24.75
N ASN A 183 2.51 15.17 24.06
CA ASN A 183 3.63 14.25 23.92
C ASN A 183 4.79 14.83 23.10
N LYS A 184 4.54 15.66 22.08
CA LYS A 184 5.60 16.42 21.38
C LYS A 184 6.28 17.44 22.27
N VAL A 185 5.55 18.08 23.18
CA VAL A 185 6.12 19.02 24.18
C VAL A 185 6.94 18.27 25.23
N ILE A 186 6.44 17.13 25.73
CA ILE A 186 7.15 16.29 26.69
C ILE A 186 8.46 15.74 26.09
N VAL A 187 8.44 15.24 24.85
CA VAL A 187 9.66 14.74 24.16
C VAL A 187 10.69 15.86 23.92
N LYS A 188 10.25 17.12 23.70
CA LYS A 188 11.16 18.28 23.63
C LYS A 188 11.74 18.68 24.99
N ASN A 189 11.07 18.35 26.09
CA ASN A 189 11.43 18.74 27.45
C ASN A 189 12.24 17.69 28.22
N TYR A 190 12.58 16.54 27.62
CA TYR A 190 13.61 15.67 28.19
C TYR A 190 14.99 16.29 27.92
N PRO A 191 15.79 16.62 28.96
CA PRO A 191 17.17 16.98 28.74
C PRO A 191 17.88 15.80 28.08
N LYS A 192 18.59 16.06 26.98
CA LYS A 192 19.56 15.13 26.41
C LYS A 192 20.64 14.87 27.47
N ASN A 193 20.42 13.87 28.31
CA ASN A 193 21.42 13.40 29.26
C ASN A 193 21.96 12.05 28.77
N LEU A 194 23.26 12.12 28.43
CA LEU A 194 24.22 11.10 27.97
C LEU A 194 24.13 10.68 26.50
#